data_AF-A0A2G6Q7I6-F1
#
_entry.id   AF-A0A2G6Q7I6-F1
#
_cell.length_a   1.000
_cell.length_b   1.000
_cell.length_c   1.000
_cell.angle_alpha   90.00
_cell.angle_beta   90.00
_cell.angle_gamma   90.00
#
_symmetry.space_group_name_H-M   'P 1'
#
loop_
_entity.id
_entity.type
_entity.pdbx_description
1 polymer ?
#
loop_
_entity_poly.entity_id
_entity_poly.type
_entity_poly.pdbx_seq_one_letter_code
_entity_poly.pdbx_strand_id
1 'polypeptide(L)'
;MLFIIFLISLFIYGLAFTIKNMQFEIKPKQRTDQRDIGIKHNREKCGNRFEREVFDYLVKLGYYPISQVKEGRYRLDFVLLENNKRIVIECDGDIFHNAQHDKKRDAYLKKVGYVSVLRIKYSQWKEDKHKCILRLESKLYELQHLPSTHPSFHLQFDIK
;
A
#
# COMPACT_ATOMS: atom_id res chain seq x y z
N MET A 1 9.31 -56.41 20.08
CA MET A 1 9.63 -55.64 18.86
C MET A 1 8.44 -54.81 18.37
N LEU A 2 7.24 -55.36 18.17
CA LEU A 2 6.04 -54.62 17.73
C LEU A 2 5.65 -53.43 18.62
N PHE A 3 5.75 -53.56 19.95
CA PHE A 3 5.44 -52.47 20.89
C PHE A 3 6.39 -51.27 20.76
N ILE A 4 7.67 -51.52 20.50
CA ILE A 4 8.68 -50.47 20.32
C ILE A 4 8.43 -49.73 19.00
N ILE A 5 8.07 -50.45 17.93
CA ILE A 5 7.74 -49.87 16.63
C ILE A 5 6.48 -48.99 16.75
N PHE A 6 5.47 -49.42 17.52
CA PHE A 6 4.27 -48.64 17.78
C PHE A 6 4.57 -47.32 18.50
N LEU A 7 5.38 -47.36 19.56
CA LEU A 7 5.79 -46.15 20.30
C LEU A 7 6.58 -45.17 19.43
N ILE A 8 7.50 -45.69 18.60
CA ILE A 8 8.26 -44.86 17.65
C ILE A 8 7.31 -44.20 16.63
N SER A 9 6.32 -44.94 16.11
CA SER A 9 5.35 -44.40 15.16
C SER A 9 4.49 -43.27 15.77
N LEU A 10 4.09 -43.43 17.03
CA LEU A 10 3.33 -42.43 17.79
C LEU A 10 4.17 -41.17 18.04
N PHE A 11 5.45 -41.34 18.35
CA PHE A 11 6.37 -40.23 18.55
C PHE A 11 6.62 -39.45 17.25
N ILE A 12 6.85 -40.14 16.14
CA ILE A 12 7.03 -39.52 14.81
C ILE A 12 5.75 -38.78 14.40
N TYR A 13 4.57 -39.38 14.63
CA TYR A 13 3.30 -38.73 14.35
C TYR A 13 3.10 -37.47 15.20
N GLY A 14 3.41 -37.55 16.50
CA GLY A 14 3.38 -36.38 17.39
C GLY A 14 4.33 -35.28 16.94
N LEU A 15 5.56 -35.63 16.54
CA LEU A 15 6.53 -34.69 16.02
C LEU A 15 6.02 -34.01 14.74
N ALA A 16 5.52 -34.79 13.77
CA ALA A 16 4.96 -34.28 12.53
C ALA A 16 3.73 -33.38 12.76
N PHE A 17 2.87 -33.75 13.72
CA PHE A 17 1.71 -32.96 14.12
C PHE A 17 2.13 -31.61 14.73
N THR A 18 3.12 -31.63 15.64
CA THR A 18 3.65 -30.39 16.23
C THR A 18 4.32 -29.49 15.20
N ILE A 19 5.09 -30.03 14.25
CA ILE A 19 5.71 -29.25 13.16
C ILE A 19 4.64 -28.64 12.25
N LYS A 20 3.60 -29.41 11.88
CA LYS A 20 2.52 -28.92 11.02
C LYS A 20 1.66 -27.83 11.69
N ASN A 21 1.48 -27.93 13.00
CA ASN A 21 0.70 -26.98 13.80
C ASN A 21 1.54 -25.85 14.41
N MET A 22 2.87 -25.89 14.25
CA MET A 22 3.75 -24.78 14.55
C MET A 22 3.59 -23.75 13.43
N GLN A 23 2.49 -23.00 13.48
CA GLN A 23 2.35 -21.78 12.71
C GLN A 23 3.45 -20.84 13.22
N PHE A 24 4.53 -20.74 12.45
CA PHE A 24 5.50 -19.68 12.64
C PHE A 24 4.73 -18.36 12.51
N GLU A 25 4.45 -17.71 13.64
CA GLU A 25 4.12 -16.30 13.64
C GLU A 25 5.32 -15.59 13.03
N ILE A 26 5.22 -15.24 11.74
CA ILE A 26 6.13 -14.28 11.13
C ILE A 26 5.89 -12.99 11.90
N LYS A 27 6.68 -12.75 12.96
CA LYS A 27 6.66 -11.46 13.64
C LYS A 27 6.92 -10.41 12.56
N PRO A 28 5.98 -9.47 12.34
CA PRO A 28 6.14 -8.47 11.29
C PRO A 28 7.48 -7.78 11.50
N LYS A 29 8.26 -7.67 10.41
CA LYS A 29 9.58 -7.04 10.37
C LYS A 29 9.54 -5.77 11.22
N GLN A 30 10.33 -5.72 12.30
CA GLN A 30 10.30 -4.65 13.29
C GLN A 30 10.30 -3.29 12.59
N ARG A 31 9.25 -2.50 12.85
CA ARG A 31 9.10 -1.13 12.38
C ARG A 31 10.25 -0.33 12.99
N THR A 32 11.18 0.14 12.17
CA THR A 32 12.36 0.87 12.66
C THR A 32 11.97 2.30 13.03
N ASP A 33 12.58 2.85 14.08
CA ASP A 33 12.35 4.24 14.54
C ASP A 33 12.45 5.27 13.40
N GLN A 34 13.35 5.03 12.44
CA GLN A 34 13.53 5.86 11.26
C GLN A 34 12.30 5.87 10.34
N ARG A 35 11.61 4.73 10.16
CA ARG A 35 10.38 4.67 9.37
C ARG A 35 9.29 5.49 10.05
N ASP A 36 9.18 5.42 11.36
CA ASP A 36 8.15 6.13 12.12
C ASP A 36 8.38 7.64 12.12
N ILE A 37 9.63 8.08 12.26
CA ILE A 37 10.02 9.49 12.08
C ILE A 37 9.67 9.95 10.66
N GLY A 38 10.00 9.15 9.64
CA GLY A 38 9.71 9.46 8.24
C GLY A 38 8.20 9.53 7.93
N ILE A 39 7.41 8.62 8.49
CA ILE A 39 5.94 8.64 8.39
C ILE A 39 5.39 9.91 9.02
N LYS A 40 5.83 10.25 10.24
CA LYS A 40 5.40 11.47 10.93
C LYS A 40 5.74 12.71 10.12
N HIS A 41 6.97 12.81 9.62
CA HIS A 41 7.43 13.94 8.82
C HIS A 41 6.64 14.11 7.51
N ASN A 42 6.33 13.02 6.81
CA ASN A 42 5.50 13.10 5.59
C ASN A 42 4.05 13.46 5.92
N ARG A 43 3.49 12.90 6.99
CA ARG A 43 2.14 13.23 7.46
C ARG A 43 1.98 14.72 7.78
N GLU A 44 3.00 15.33 8.39
CA GLU A 44 3.01 16.76 8.74
C GLU A 44 3.00 17.69 7.52
N LYS A 45 3.43 17.22 6.34
CA LYS A 45 3.38 17.99 5.09
C LYS A 45 1.99 18.09 4.47
N CYS A 46 1.06 17.21 4.86
CA CYS A 46 -0.29 17.19 4.31
C CYS A 46 -0.99 18.55 4.52
N GLY A 47 -1.57 19.12 3.45
CA GLY A 47 -2.10 20.47 3.45
C GLY A 47 -3.42 20.65 4.19
N ASN A 48 -4.20 19.57 4.36
CA ASN A 48 -5.52 19.63 4.97
C ASN A 48 -5.88 18.33 5.71
N ARG A 49 -7.10 18.26 6.26
CA ARG A 49 -7.59 17.07 6.98
C ARG A 49 -7.83 15.89 6.04
N PHE A 50 -8.35 16.14 4.84
CA PHE A 50 -8.64 15.10 3.86
C PHE A 50 -7.37 14.34 3.44
N GLU A 51 -6.32 15.08 3.07
CA GLU A 51 -5.00 14.51 2.78
C GLU A 51 -4.46 13.68 3.94
N ARG A 52 -4.57 14.17 5.19
CA ARG A 52 -4.11 13.41 6.38
C ARG A 52 -4.87 12.10 6.56
N GLU A 53 -6.18 12.08 6.33
CA GLU A 53 -6.98 10.85 6.42
C GLU A 53 -6.60 9.85 5.33
N VAL A 54 -6.38 10.30 4.10
CA VAL A 54 -5.90 9.45 2.99
C VAL A 54 -4.49 8.92 3.29
N PHE A 55 -3.60 9.77 3.80
CA PHE A 55 -2.24 9.38 4.20
C PHE A 55 -2.26 8.27 5.25
N ASP A 56 -3.04 8.45 6.33
CA ASP A 56 -3.16 7.48 7.42
C ASP A 56 -3.68 6.13 6.90
N TYR A 57 -4.63 6.20 5.97
CA TYR A 57 -5.17 5.01 5.33
C TYR A 57 -4.12 4.28 4.46
N LEU A 58 -3.36 5.00 3.65
CA LEU A 58 -2.27 4.42 2.85
C LEU A 58 -1.19 3.76 3.74
N VAL A 59 -0.82 4.41 4.84
CA VAL A 59 0.12 3.83 5.83
C VAL A 59 -0.45 2.55 6.44
N LYS A 60 -1.76 2.53 6.75
CA LYS A 60 -2.44 1.33 7.27
C LYS A 60 -2.44 0.17 6.26
N LEU A 61 -2.50 0.46 4.96
CA LEU A 61 -2.34 -0.53 3.89
C LEU A 61 -0.89 -1.03 3.71
N GLY A 62 0.07 -0.46 4.46
CA GLY A 62 1.47 -0.87 4.44
C GLY A 62 2.37 0.00 3.57
N TYR A 63 1.82 0.99 2.85
CA TYR A 63 2.61 1.92 2.05
C TYR A 63 3.47 2.84 2.92
N TYR A 64 4.45 3.47 2.28
CA TYR A 64 5.18 4.63 2.81
C TYR A 64 4.97 5.83 1.86
N PRO A 65 3.88 6.61 2.02
CA PRO A 65 3.58 7.70 1.11
C PRO A 65 4.58 8.86 1.28
N ILE A 66 5.10 9.36 0.16
CA ILE A 66 5.94 10.57 0.15
C ILE A 66 5.04 11.76 -0.16
N SER A 67 4.89 12.66 0.79
CA SER A 67 3.92 13.76 0.70
C SER A 67 4.51 15.02 0.07
N GLN A 68 3.68 15.72 -0.72
CA GLN A 68 3.94 17.07 -1.24
C GLN A 68 5.23 17.14 -2.09
N VAL A 69 5.40 16.17 -2.99
CA VAL A 69 6.58 16.04 -3.87
C VAL A 69 6.54 17.10 -4.97
N LYS A 70 7.64 17.82 -5.17
CA LYS A 70 7.82 18.74 -6.29
C LYS A 70 8.37 17.98 -7.49
N GLU A 71 7.61 17.94 -8.59
CA GLU A 71 8.01 17.32 -9.86
C GLU A 71 7.82 18.33 -11.00
N GLY A 72 8.95 18.81 -11.52
CA GLY A 72 8.99 19.98 -12.40
C GLY A 72 8.26 21.18 -11.78
N ARG A 73 7.19 21.63 -12.46
CA ARG A 73 6.33 22.73 -12.00
C ARG A 73 5.12 22.28 -11.16
N TYR A 74 4.92 20.98 -11.02
CA TYR A 74 3.77 20.42 -10.32
C TYR A 74 4.15 20.05 -8.89
N ARG A 75 3.17 20.14 -8.00
CA ARG A 75 3.24 19.64 -6.63
C ARG A 75 2.24 18.51 -6.52
N LEU A 76 2.72 17.34 -6.13
CA LEU A 76 1.97 16.09 -6.07
C LEU A 76 1.63 15.80 -4.62
N ASP A 77 0.38 15.47 -4.32
CA ASP A 77 -0.06 15.24 -2.94
C ASP A 77 0.69 14.07 -2.33
N PHE A 78 0.67 12.90 -3.00
CA PHE A 78 1.44 11.73 -2.59
C PHE A 78 2.08 11.01 -3.78
N VAL A 79 3.28 10.48 -3.53
CA VAL A 79 3.93 9.51 -4.41
C VAL A 79 4.11 8.20 -3.67
N LEU A 80 3.67 7.10 -4.31
CA LEU A 80 3.87 5.74 -3.86
C LEU A 80 4.94 5.07 -4.72
N LEU A 81 5.93 4.45 -4.06
CA LEU A 81 7.07 3.79 -4.70
C LEU A 81 7.04 2.30 -4.35
N GLU A 82 6.47 1.48 -5.22
CA GLU A 82 6.37 0.04 -5.00
C GLU A 82 6.68 -0.69 -6.31
N ASN A 83 7.27 -1.88 -6.22
CA ASN A 83 7.49 -2.77 -7.37
C ASN A 83 8.14 -2.06 -8.58
N ASN A 84 9.15 -1.21 -8.33
CA ASN A 84 9.85 -0.38 -9.32
C ASN A 84 8.95 0.58 -10.12
N LYS A 85 7.75 0.87 -9.61
CA LYS A 85 6.76 1.73 -10.24
C LYS A 85 6.44 2.91 -9.32
N ARG A 86 6.19 4.06 -9.94
CA ARG A 86 5.82 5.30 -9.27
C ARG A 86 4.39 5.65 -9.61
N ILE A 87 3.53 5.74 -8.61
CA ILE A 87 2.13 6.14 -8.77
C ILE A 87 1.89 7.40 -7.95
N VAL A 88 1.18 8.35 -8.54
CA VAL A 88 0.72 9.55 -7.85
C VAL A 88 -0.67 9.31 -7.31
N ILE A 89 -0.91 9.70 -6.05
CA ILE A 89 -2.25 9.82 -5.48
C ILE A 89 -2.52 11.31 -5.25
N GLU A 90 -3.60 11.80 -5.84
CA GLU A 90 -4.07 13.18 -5.73
C GLU A 90 -5.38 13.23 -4.93
N CYS A 91 -5.45 14.16 -3.99
CA CYS A 91 -6.61 14.46 -3.16
C CYS A 91 -7.34 15.67 -3.74
N ASP A 92 -8.09 15.43 -4.81
CA ASP A 92 -8.79 16.48 -5.56
C ASP A 92 -9.96 17.07 -4.75
N GLY A 93 -9.89 18.37 -4.48
CA GLY A 93 -11.04 19.14 -3.99
C GLY A 93 -12.12 19.30 -5.07
N ASP A 94 -13.36 19.60 -4.66
CA ASP A 94 -14.50 19.67 -5.60
C ASP A 94 -14.49 20.92 -6.51
N ILE A 95 -13.54 21.84 -6.35
CA ILE A 95 -13.50 23.14 -7.02
C ILE A 95 -12.63 23.08 -8.28
N PHE A 96 -13.31 23.16 -9.44
CA PHE A 96 -12.81 23.45 -10.79
C PHE A 96 -11.40 22.99 -11.14
N HIS A 97 -11.31 21.73 -11.59
CA HIS A 97 -10.18 21.26 -12.38
C HIS A 97 -10.34 21.69 -13.85
N ASN A 98 -9.36 22.43 -14.38
CA ASN A 98 -9.25 22.62 -15.82
C ASN A 98 -8.71 21.32 -16.43
N ALA A 99 -9.60 20.53 -17.05
CA ALA A 99 -9.26 19.24 -17.65
C ALA A 99 -8.09 19.29 -18.65
N GLN A 100 -7.86 20.45 -19.30
CA GLN A 100 -6.71 20.60 -20.20
C GLN A 100 -5.38 20.68 -19.44
N HIS A 101 -5.37 21.32 -18.27
CA HIS A 101 -4.18 21.38 -17.40
C HIS A 101 -3.87 20.00 -16.82
N ASP A 102 -4.89 19.25 -16.40
CA ASP A 102 -4.70 17.88 -15.92
C ASP A 102 -4.15 16.95 -16.99
N LYS A 103 -4.68 17.02 -18.22
CA LYS A 103 -4.14 16.23 -19.33
C LYS A 103 -2.67 16.54 -19.61
N LYS A 104 -2.28 17.83 -19.59
CA LYS A 104 -0.89 18.25 -19.77
C LYS A 104 0.00 17.78 -18.62
N ARG A 105 -0.49 17.85 -17.37
CA ARG A 105 0.19 17.34 -16.18
C ARG A 105 0.41 15.84 -16.29
N ASP A 106 -0.64 15.08 -16.55
CA ASP A 106 -0.59 13.61 -16.57
C ASP A 106 0.30 13.10 -17.72
N ALA A 107 0.26 13.75 -18.88
CA ALA A 107 1.15 13.44 -19.98
C ALA A 107 2.62 13.69 -19.62
N TYR A 108 2.92 14.80 -18.94
CA TYR A 108 4.26 15.09 -18.43
C TYR A 108 4.71 14.06 -17.39
N LEU A 109 3.86 13.73 -16.41
CA LEU A 109 4.18 12.76 -15.36
C LEU A 109 4.48 11.37 -15.95
N LYS A 110 3.70 10.94 -16.95
CA LYS A 110 3.98 9.71 -17.70
C LYS A 110 5.34 9.76 -18.41
N LYS A 111 5.64 10.88 -19.07
CA LYS A 111 6.92 11.08 -19.77
C LYS A 111 8.13 10.98 -18.80
N VAL A 112 8.00 11.44 -17.57
CA VAL A 112 9.09 11.39 -16.57
C VAL A 112 9.07 10.10 -15.73
N GLY A 113 8.22 9.13 -16.07
CA GLY A 113 8.26 7.76 -15.56
C GLY A 113 7.33 7.47 -14.38
N TYR A 114 6.24 8.23 -14.22
CA TYR A 114 5.10 7.82 -13.39
C TYR A 114 4.16 6.92 -14.21
N VAL A 115 3.67 5.85 -13.61
CA VAL A 115 2.79 4.89 -14.28
C VAL A 115 1.37 5.45 -14.42
N SER A 116 0.86 6.05 -13.35
CA SER A 116 -0.50 6.57 -13.29
C SER A 116 -0.66 7.68 -12.26
N VAL A 117 -1.73 8.47 -12.43
CA VAL A 117 -2.21 9.47 -11.47
C VAL A 117 -3.61 9.04 -11.05
N LEU A 118 -3.74 8.59 -9.81
CA LEU A 118 -5.02 8.17 -9.22
C LEU A 118 -5.57 9.34 -8.39
N ARG A 119 -6.85 9.66 -8.58
CA ARG A 119 -7.50 10.81 -7.94
C ARG A 119 -8.62 10.33 -7.02
N ILE A 120 -8.64 10.88 -5.81
CA ILE A 120 -9.71 10.69 -4.84
C ILE A 120 -10.39 12.04 -4.65
N LYS A 121 -11.69 12.11 -4.98
CA LYS A 121 -12.45 13.36 -4.83
C LYS A 121 -12.89 13.54 -3.39
N TYR A 122 -12.80 14.77 -2.88
CA TYR A 122 -13.24 15.09 -1.52
C TYR A 122 -14.74 14.82 -1.30
N SER A 123 -15.61 15.18 -2.26
CA SER A 123 -17.05 14.86 -2.19
C SER A 123 -17.31 13.37 -2.01
N GLN A 124 -16.66 12.53 -2.81
CA GLN A 124 -16.80 11.07 -2.76
C GLN A 124 -16.24 10.50 -1.46
N TRP A 125 -15.11 11.03 -0.99
CA TRP A 125 -14.52 10.65 0.29
C TRP A 125 -15.45 10.96 1.46
N LYS A 126 -16.09 12.13 1.42
CA LYS A 126 -17.06 12.56 2.44
C LYS A 126 -18.33 11.71 2.43
N GLU A 127 -18.79 11.32 1.25
CA GLU A 127 -19.97 10.47 1.05
C GLU A 127 -19.73 9.04 1.55
N ASP A 128 -18.69 8.38 1.03
CA ASP A 128 -18.35 7.00 1.37
C ASP A 128 -16.84 6.76 1.25
N LYS A 129 -16.15 6.83 2.39
CA LYS A 129 -14.71 6.57 2.51
C LYS A 129 -14.37 5.15 2.07
N HIS A 130 -15.17 4.18 2.49
CA HIS A 130 -14.89 2.76 2.26
C HIS A 130 -14.95 2.43 0.77
N LYS A 131 -15.94 2.96 0.05
CA LYS A 131 -16.04 2.81 -1.41
C LYS A 131 -14.86 3.47 -2.14
N CYS A 132 -14.43 4.66 -1.72
CA CYS A 132 -13.26 5.32 -2.30
C CYS A 132 -11.99 4.49 -2.11
N ILE A 133 -11.82 3.96 -0.90
CA ILE A 133 -10.75 3.07 -0.50
C ILE A 133 -10.71 1.80 -1.38
N LEU A 134 -11.83 1.08 -1.49
CA LEU A 134 -11.91 -0.15 -2.28
C LEU A 134 -11.57 0.10 -3.75
N ARG A 135 -12.04 1.23 -4.29
CA ARG A 135 -11.73 1.65 -5.65
C ARG A 135 -10.24 1.93 -5.82
N LEU A 136 -9.62 2.62 -4.86
CA LEU A 136 -8.19 2.90 -4.88
C LEU A 136 -7.37 1.61 -4.81
N GLU A 137 -7.65 0.75 -3.83
CA GLU A 137 -6.99 -0.56 -3.67
C GLU A 137 -7.12 -1.40 -4.94
N SER A 138 -8.32 -1.47 -5.53
CA SER A 138 -8.56 -2.21 -6.78
C SER A 138 -7.69 -1.67 -7.92
N LYS A 139 -7.53 -0.34 -8.04
CA LYS A 139 -6.64 0.25 -9.05
C LYS A 139 -5.16 0.00 -8.77
N LEU A 140 -4.74 0.05 -7.52
CA LEU A 140 -3.38 -0.32 -7.14
C LEU A 140 -3.11 -1.81 -7.38
N TYR A 141 -4.13 -2.66 -7.21
CA TYR A 141 -4.08 -4.08 -7.55
C TYR A 141 -3.92 -4.29 -9.07
N GLU A 142 -4.76 -3.67 -9.88
CA GLU A 142 -4.68 -3.76 -11.35
C GLU A 142 -3.31 -3.30 -11.88
N LEU A 143 -2.70 -2.29 -11.24
CA LEU A 143 -1.42 -1.72 -11.64
C LEU A 143 -0.20 -2.49 -11.13
N GLN A 144 -0.42 -3.60 -10.38
CA GLN A 144 0.63 -4.37 -9.72
C GLN A 144 1.48 -3.49 -8.79
N HIS A 145 0.81 -2.69 -7.97
CA HIS A 145 1.42 -1.67 -7.10
C HIS A 145 1.14 -1.92 -5.62
N LEU A 146 0.74 -3.12 -5.21
CA LEU A 146 0.61 -3.41 -3.80
C LEU A 146 1.98 -3.48 -3.13
N PRO A 147 2.12 -3.00 -1.88
CA PRO A 147 3.36 -3.14 -1.12
C PRO A 147 3.50 -4.59 -0.67
N SER A 148 4.74 -5.04 -0.45
CA SER A 148 5.04 -6.42 -0.02
C SER A 148 4.40 -6.82 1.31
N THR A 149 3.99 -5.85 2.13
CA THR A 149 3.29 -6.07 3.40
C THR A 149 1.77 -6.23 3.24
N HIS A 150 1.22 -6.02 2.05
CA HIS A 150 -0.22 -6.11 1.82
C HIS A 150 -0.68 -7.59 1.82
N PRO A 151 -1.80 -7.95 2.46
CA PRO A 151 -2.28 -9.35 2.50
C PRO A 151 -2.43 -9.99 1.12
N SER A 152 -2.92 -9.21 0.14
CA SER A 152 -3.12 -9.66 -1.23
C SER A 152 -1.87 -9.59 -2.13
N PHE A 153 -0.70 -9.21 -1.60
CA PHE A 153 0.51 -9.09 -2.42
C PHE A 153 0.90 -10.41 -3.07
N HIS A 154 0.85 -11.52 -2.31
CA HIS A 154 1.20 -12.84 -2.84
C HIS A 154 0.23 -13.33 -3.92
N LEU A 155 -1.07 -13.02 -3.78
CA LEU A 155 -2.09 -13.34 -4.79
C LEU A 155 -1.89 -12.55 -6.08
N GLN A 156 -1.36 -11.34 -5.99
CA GLN A 156 -1.12 -10.48 -7.15
C GLN A 156 0.06 -10.95 -8.03
N PHE A 157 1.09 -11.52 -7.40
CA PHE A 157 2.35 -11.83 -8.07
C PHE A 157 2.63 -13.34 -8.25
N ASP A 158 1.65 -14.20 -7.95
CA ASP A 158 1.76 -15.67 -8.07
C ASP A 158 3.07 -16.23 -7.48
N ILE A 159 3.54 -15.64 -6.39
CA ILE A 159 4.78 -16.07 -5.72
C ILE A 159 4.42 -17.34 -4.94
N LYS A 160 4.65 -18.50 -5.56
CA LYS A 160 4.63 -19.82 -4.92
C LYS A 160 5.81 -20.01 -3.97
#